data_AF-V6LUI0-F1
#
_entry.id   AF-V6LUI0-F1
#
_cell.length_a   1.000
_cell.length_b   1.000
_cell.length_c   1.000
_cell.angle_alpha   90.00
_cell.angle_beta   90.00
_cell.angle_gamma   90.00
#
_symmetry.space_group_name_H-M   'P 1'
#
loop_
_entity.id
_entity.type
_entity.pdbx_description
1 polymer ?
#
loop_
_entity_poly.entity_id
_entity_poly.type
_entity_poly.pdbx_seq_one_letter_code
_entity_poly.pdbx_strand_id
1 'polypeptide(L)'
;MSLSDSVAAFKQSVRCNVCEAQFTDQVSFLKHLESADHRRQVGMPTLVPRKPTLRDLRTFLTGTEGRYGDAQTKARTRVTQ
;
A
#
# COMPACT_ATOMS: atom_id res chain seq x y z
N MET A 1 21.90 36.62 -36.63
CA MET A 1 21.73 36.46 -35.17
C MET A 1 20.94 35.19 -34.96
N SER A 2 21.62 34.10 -34.57
CA SER A 2 21.03 32.77 -34.42
C SER A 2 20.39 32.65 -33.05
N LEU A 3 19.09 32.36 -32.99
CA LEU A 3 18.37 32.09 -31.74
C LEU A 3 18.56 30.62 -31.38
N SER A 4 19.72 30.30 -30.80
CA SER A 4 19.83 29.19 -29.86
C SER A 4 19.18 29.62 -28.55
N ASP A 5 18.71 28.66 -27.75
CA ASP A 5 18.10 28.85 -26.42
C ASP A 5 16.59 29.15 -26.44
N SER A 6 15.70 28.39 -25.81
CA SER A 6 15.88 27.25 -24.92
C SER A 6 14.56 26.47 -24.95
N VAL A 7 14.60 25.18 -25.30
CA VAL A 7 13.60 24.26 -24.76
C VAL A 7 13.97 24.14 -23.29
N ALA A 8 13.50 25.07 -22.47
CA ALA A 8 13.60 24.99 -21.03
C ALA A 8 12.88 23.69 -20.63
N ALA A 9 13.66 22.63 -20.45
CA ALA A 9 13.18 21.33 -20.01
C ALA A 9 12.41 21.58 -18.71
N PHE A 10 11.08 21.49 -18.79
CA PHE A 10 10.17 21.77 -17.69
C PHE A 10 10.31 20.65 -16.66
N LYS A 11 11.39 20.67 -15.87
CA LYS A 11 11.68 19.66 -14.87
C LYS A 11 10.83 19.96 -13.64
N GLN A 12 9.62 19.42 -13.62
CA GLN A 12 8.71 19.58 -12.49
C GLN A 12 9.25 18.78 -11.30
N SER A 13 9.82 19.47 -10.31
CA SER A 13 10.19 18.87 -9.04
C SER A 13 8.93 18.53 -8.25
N VAL A 14 8.85 17.31 -7.71
CA VAL A 14 7.70 16.80 -6.96
C VAL A 14 8.07 16.70 -5.48
N ARG A 15 7.18 17.15 -4.57
CA ARG A 15 7.44 17.17 -3.12
C ARG A 15 6.43 16.31 -2.37
N CYS A 16 6.91 15.56 -1.38
CA CYS A 16 6.07 14.90 -0.39
C CYS A 16 5.84 15.84 0.80
N ASN A 17 4.59 16.20 1.10
CA ASN A 17 4.28 17.08 2.24
C ASN A 17 4.39 16.36 3.60
N VAL A 18 4.28 15.03 3.62
CA VAL A 18 4.31 14.23 4.84
C VAL A 18 5.74 14.03 5.34
N CYS A 19 6.64 13.73 4.42
CA CYS A 19 8.05 13.48 4.72
C CYS A 19 8.93 14.71 4.47
N GLU A 20 8.32 15.80 3.99
CA GLU A 20 8.95 17.04 3.54
C GLU A 20 10.06 16.88 2.48
N ALA A 21 10.18 15.68 1.89
CA ALA A 21 11.20 15.33 0.92
C ALA A 21 10.88 15.83 -0.50
N GLN A 22 11.92 16.26 -1.22
CA GLN A 22 11.81 16.80 -2.57
C GLN A 22 12.49 15.87 -3.59
N PHE A 23 11.84 15.67 -4.73
CA PHE A 23 12.25 14.72 -5.76
C PHE A 23 12.34 15.42 -7.10
N THR A 24 13.32 15.03 -7.90
CA THR A 24 13.58 15.59 -9.23
C THR A 24 12.79 14.91 -10.34
N ASP A 25 12.28 13.70 -10.08
CA ASP A 25 11.66 12.83 -11.07
C ASP A 25 10.45 12.10 -10.47
N GLN A 26 9.41 11.93 -11.27
CA GLN A 26 8.15 11.30 -10.85
C GLN A 26 8.35 9.87 -10.35
N VAL A 27 9.24 9.10 -10.99
CA VAL A 27 9.49 7.69 -10.62
C VAL A 27 10.05 7.58 -9.20
N SER A 28 10.96 8.47 -8.83
CA SER A 28 11.57 8.50 -7.50
C SER A 28 10.53 8.87 -6.43
N PHE A 29 9.63 9.81 -6.75
CA PHE A 29 8.51 10.16 -5.87
C PHE A 29 7.54 8.99 -5.67
N LEU A 30 7.18 8.26 -6.74
CA LEU A 30 6.33 7.07 -6.63
C LEU A 30 6.97 5.98 -5.74
N LYS A 31 8.26 5.69 -5.94
CA LYS A 31 9.00 4.74 -5.09
C LYS A 31 9.04 5.18 -3.62
N HIS A 32 9.13 6.48 -3.37
CA HIS A 32 9.06 7.03 -2.02
C HIS A 32 7.69 6.76 -1.37
N LEU A 33 6.57 6.97 -2.07
CA LEU A 33 5.22 6.70 -1.56
C LEU A 33 5.03 5.22 -1.21
N GLU A 34 5.64 4.32 -1.99
CA GLU A 34 5.63 2.88 -1.75
C GLU A 34 6.63 2.42 -0.67
N SER A 35 7.43 3.32 -0.10
CA SER A 35 8.42 2.94 0.92
C SER A 35 7.75 2.60 2.25
N ALA A 36 8.42 1.76 3.06
CA ALA A 36 7.94 1.45 4.41
C ALA A 36 7.95 2.70 5.31
N ASP A 37 8.89 3.61 5.11
CA ASP A 37 9.05 4.81 5.93
C ASP A 37 7.92 5.81 5.69
N HIS A 38 7.59 6.07 4.42
CA HIS A 38 6.43 6.91 4.09
C HIS A 38 5.14 6.32 4.67
N ARG A 39 4.92 5.02 4.48
CA ARG A 39 3.72 4.32 4.99
C ARG A 39 3.58 4.38 6.52
N ARG A 40 4.69 4.33 7.27
CA ARG A 40 4.70 4.51 8.73
C ARG A 40 4.27 5.94 9.11
N GLN A 41 4.75 6.93 8.37
CA GLN A 41 4.45 8.35 8.64
C GLN A 41 3.00 8.74 8.33
N VAL A 42 2.40 8.18 7.27
CA VAL A 42 0.98 8.44 6.96
C VAL A 42 0.01 7.66 7.85
N GLY A 43 0.51 6.86 8.80
CA GLY A 43 -0.33 6.02 9.65
C GLY A 43 -1.19 5.03 8.86
N MET A 44 -0.82 4.75 7.61
CA MET A 44 -1.57 3.83 6.77
C MET A 44 -1.23 2.42 7.24
N PRO A 45 -2.19 1.65 7.78
CA PRO A 45 -1.95 0.24 8.02
C PRO A 45 -1.61 -0.35 6.66
N THR A 46 -0.43 -0.95 6.54
CA THR A 46 -0.04 -1.67 5.34
C THR A 46 -1.13 -2.71 5.12
N LEU A 47 -2.07 -2.45 4.18
CA LEU A 47 -2.99 -3.45 3.65
C LEU A 47 -2.23 -4.44 2.77
N VAL A 48 -0.98 -4.76 3.14
CA VAL A 48 -0.27 -5.89 2.59
C VAL A 48 -0.98 -7.08 3.23
N PRO A 49 -1.70 -7.89 2.44
CA PRO A 49 -2.23 -9.13 2.94
C PRO A 49 -1.04 -9.87 3.56
N ARG A 50 -1.14 -10.24 4.84
CA ARG A 50 -0.09 -11.07 5.44
C ARG A 50 0.07 -12.28 4.53
N LYS A 51 1.29 -12.53 4.03
CA LYS A 51 1.54 -13.72 3.21
C LYS A 51 1.02 -14.93 3.98
N PRO A 52 0.07 -15.69 3.44
CA PRO A 52 -0.46 -16.85 4.13
C PRO A 52 0.68 -17.84 4.34
N THR A 53 0.75 -18.37 5.55
CA THR A 53 1.70 -19.44 5.91
C THR A 53 1.12 -20.79 5.50
N LEU A 54 1.97 -21.84 5.50
CA LEU A 54 1.49 -23.21 5.32
C LEU A 54 0.48 -23.62 6.40
N ARG A 55 0.53 -23.01 7.59
CA ARG A 55 -0.45 -23.22 8.66
C ARG A 55 -1.82 -22.66 8.26
N ASP A 56 -1.86 -21.47 7.67
CA ASP A 56 -3.10 -20.87 7.19
C ASP A 56 -3.72 -21.70 6.06
N LEU A 57 -2.89 -22.22 5.15
CA LEU A 57 -3.34 -23.14 4.10
C LEU A 57 -3.90 -24.44 4.69
N ARG A 58 -3.23 -25.02 5.70
CA ARG A 58 -3.73 -26.23 6.39
C ARG A 58 -5.07 -25.97 7.07
N THR A 59 -5.21 -24.85 7.78
CA THR A 59 -6.46 -24.45 8.44
C THR A 59 -7.60 -24.31 7.42
N PHE A 60 -7.33 -23.69 6.27
CA PHE A 60 -8.29 -23.57 5.17
C PHE A 60 -8.74 -24.93 4.61
N LEU A 61 -7.80 -25.84 4.32
CA LEU A 61 -8.11 -27.16 3.78
C LEU A 61 -8.83 -28.09 4.79
N THR A 62 -8.57 -27.89 6.08
CA THR A 62 -9.16 -28.71 7.17
C THR A 62 -10.48 -28.16 7.70
N GLY A 63 -10.91 -26.97 7.27
CA GLY A 63 -12.15 -26.34 7.73
C GLY A 63 -12.16 -25.98 9.22
N THR A 64 -11.00 -25.93 9.88
CA THR A 64 -10.92 -25.33 11.22
C THR A 64 -11.01 -23.82 11.03
N GLU A 65 -11.92 -23.12 11.72
CA GLU A 65 -12.20 -21.69 11.42
C GLU A 65 -10.92 -20.84 11.52
N GLY A 66 -10.35 -20.54 10.37
CA GLY A 66 -9.18 -19.71 10.19
C GLY A 66 -9.62 -18.29 9.91
N ARG A 67 -9.01 -17.33 10.61
CA ARG A 67 -9.32 -15.89 10.58
C ARG A 67 -8.99 -15.19 9.24
N TYR A 68 -8.79 -15.93 8.16
CA TYR A 68 -8.35 -15.38 6.87
C TYR A 68 -9.57 -15.13 5.97
N GLY A 69 -10.30 -14.05 6.24
CA GLY A 69 -11.39 -13.61 5.37
C GLY A 69 -12.59 -12.93 6.03
N ASP A 70 -12.69 -12.89 7.36
CA ASP A 70 -13.94 -12.52 8.04
C ASP A 70 -14.13 -11.00 8.19
N ALA A 71 -14.16 -10.27 7.08
CA ALA A 71 -15.06 -9.14 6.97
C ALA A 71 -16.37 -9.70 6.41
N GLN A 72 -17.42 -9.66 7.24
CA GLN A 72 -18.84 -9.80 6.91
C GLN A 72 -19.52 -11.13 7.33
N THR A 73 -20.43 -10.97 8.30
CA THR A 73 -21.60 -11.81 8.63
C THR A 73 -21.42 -12.89 9.69
N LYS A 74 -21.36 -12.44 10.96
CA LYS A 74 -21.83 -13.24 12.09
C LYS A 74 -23.36 -13.45 11.94
N ALA A 75 -23.78 -14.58 11.41
CA ALA A 75 -25.15 -15.08 11.53
C ALA A 75 -25.11 -16.50 12.12
N ARG A 76 -24.70 -16.59 13.40
CA ARG A 76 -24.99 -17.76 14.23
C ARG A 76 -26.34 -17.53 14.90
N THR A 77 -27.43 -17.73 14.18
CA THR A 77 -28.72 -18.03 14.80
C THR A 77 -28.70 -19.49 15.20
N ARG A 78 -28.42 -19.77 16.48
CA ARG A 78 -28.88 -21.02 17.10
C ARG A 78 -30.39 -20.86 17.31
N VAL A 79 -31.20 -21.33 16.38
CA VAL A 79 -32.60 -21.67 16.69
C VAL A 79 -32.55 -23.04 17.37
N THR A 80 -32.89 -23.05 18.66
CA THR A 80 -33.14 -24.26 19.45
C THR A 80 -34.56 -24.75 19.11
N GLN A 81 -34.75 -26.07 19.23
CA GLN A 81 -35.92 -26.86 18.79
C GLN A 81 -37.29 -26.26 19.07
#